data_AF-A0AA91GYT9-F1
#
_entry.id   AF-A0AA91GYT9-F1
#
_cell.length_a   1.000
_cell.length_b   1.000
_cell.length_c   1.000
_cell.angle_alpha   90.00
_cell.angle_beta   90.00
_cell.angle_gamma   90.00
#
_symmetry.space_group_name_H-M   'P 1'
#
loop_
_entity.id
_entity.type
_entity.pdbx_description
1 polymer ?
#
loop_
_entity_poly.entity_id
_entity_poly.type
_entity_poly.pdbx_seq_one_letter_code
_entity_poly.pdbx_strand_id
1 'polypeptide(L)'
;MTDNPVFIDTNILVYANLALSPFHSQATERLQAMEEQEIELWISRQTLREYLARKQDLSLAEMLRRLEKKRLEERSLSQSADDMTAQQGVQAAFELSWQELDNTDKQLACLLSLFAPAPISWELIELCLPDVDVEELEESRDDKLINLHLLQRKEKGIYQLHPLLREFFQAKLTELDPPNPPYQGGQLDSPLFKGGQGGDLKQAFATAMIAVAKQIPQTPTREQITVISPVIPHLAEVAKNLIQYVTDEDLIWAFFGNASFYNDQAAPWYGDACS
;
A
#
# COMPACT_ATOMS: atom_id res chain seq x y z
N MET A 1 -36.65 -23.42 9.70
CA MET A 1 -36.80 -23.58 8.24
C MET A 1 -35.43 -23.30 7.65
N THR A 2 -35.04 -23.97 6.58
CA THR A 2 -33.69 -23.89 6.01
C THR A 2 -33.47 -22.51 5.39
N ASP A 3 -32.75 -21.63 6.08
CA ASP A 3 -32.28 -20.36 5.54
C ASP A 3 -31.21 -20.66 4.50
N ASN A 4 -31.65 -20.84 3.26
CA ASN A 4 -30.75 -20.87 2.13
C ASN A 4 -30.29 -19.44 1.83
N PRO A 5 -28.98 -19.21 1.71
CA PRO A 5 -28.47 -17.89 1.38
C PRO A 5 -29.06 -17.40 0.05
N VAL A 6 -29.49 -16.14 0.04
CA VAL A 6 -30.14 -15.53 -1.12
C VAL A 6 -29.10 -14.80 -1.95
N PHE A 7 -28.99 -15.19 -3.20
CA PHE A 7 -28.03 -14.61 -4.13
C PHE A 7 -28.56 -13.30 -4.72
N ILE A 8 -27.78 -12.22 -4.61
CA ILE A 8 -28.16 -10.88 -5.08
C ILE A 8 -27.55 -10.60 -6.45
N ASP A 9 -28.42 -10.27 -7.41
CA ASP A 9 -28.06 -9.84 -8.75
C ASP A 9 -27.50 -8.40 -8.78
N THR A 10 -26.56 -8.14 -9.70
CA THR A 10 -25.91 -6.83 -9.91
C THR A 10 -26.93 -5.70 -10.06
N ASN A 11 -28.06 -5.95 -10.73
CA ASN A 11 -29.06 -4.92 -10.98
C ASN A 11 -29.78 -4.48 -9.69
N ILE A 12 -29.98 -5.39 -8.73
CA ILE A 12 -30.61 -5.06 -7.44
C ILE A 12 -29.71 -4.12 -6.64
N LEU A 13 -28.41 -4.40 -6.58
CA LEU A 13 -27.42 -3.53 -5.91
C LEU A 13 -27.27 -2.17 -6.61
N VAL A 14 -27.37 -2.14 -7.94
CA VAL A 14 -27.31 -0.90 -8.73
C VAL A 14 -28.55 -0.05 -8.47
N TYR A 15 -29.75 -0.64 -8.45
CA TYR A 15 -30.99 0.10 -8.19
C TYR A 15 -31.06 0.60 -6.75
N ALA A 16 -30.64 -0.21 -5.76
CA ALA A 16 -30.57 0.22 -4.37
C ALA A 16 -29.55 1.37 -4.17
N ASN A 17 -28.46 1.41 -4.93
CA ASN A 17 -27.42 2.44 -4.78
C ASN A 17 -27.52 3.63 -5.77
N LEU A 18 -28.59 3.74 -6.54
CA LEU A 18 -28.83 4.86 -7.45
C LEU A 18 -30.16 5.52 -7.07
N ALA A 19 -30.10 6.62 -6.31
CA ALA A 19 -31.29 7.32 -5.82
C ALA A 19 -32.25 7.79 -6.92
N LEU A 20 -31.74 8.00 -8.14
CA LEU A 20 -32.54 8.36 -9.32
C LEU A 20 -33.12 7.16 -10.07
N SER A 21 -32.83 5.92 -9.65
CA SER A 21 -33.40 4.72 -10.26
C SER A 21 -34.91 4.64 -9.98
N PRO A 22 -35.75 4.35 -10.99
CA PRO A 22 -37.19 4.13 -10.77
C PRO A 22 -37.47 2.92 -9.87
N PHE A 23 -36.49 2.04 -9.66
CA PHE A 23 -36.60 0.85 -8.82
C PHE A 23 -35.89 1.00 -7.45
N HIS A 24 -35.42 2.21 -7.10
CA HIS A 24 -34.66 2.46 -5.88
C HIS A 24 -35.41 2.07 -4.61
N SER A 25 -36.62 2.60 -4.40
CA SER A 25 -37.43 2.29 -3.20
C SER A 25 -37.68 0.79 -3.06
N GLN A 26 -38.05 0.15 -4.17
CA GLN A 26 -38.39 -1.28 -4.18
C GLN A 26 -37.17 -2.18 -3.93
N ALA A 27 -36.00 -1.80 -4.43
CA ALA A 27 -34.76 -2.52 -4.20
C ALA A 27 -34.29 -2.37 -2.74
N THR A 28 -34.35 -1.16 -2.18
CA THR A 28 -33.95 -0.87 -0.80
C THR A 28 -34.89 -1.56 0.21
N GLU A 29 -36.20 -1.48 0.01
CA GLU A 29 -37.18 -2.17 0.87
C GLU A 29 -37.02 -3.68 0.85
N ARG A 30 -36.67 -4.27 -0.32
CA ARG A 30 -36.43 -5.71 -0.44
C ARG A 30 -35.18 -6.15 0.31
N LEU A 31 -34.11 -5.35 0.26
CA LEU A 31 -32.87 -5.64 0.99
C LEU A 31 -33.07 -5.50 2.50
N GLN A 32 -33.76 -4.43 2.93
CA GLN A 32 -34.11 -4.22 4.34
C GLN A 32 -35.00 -5.34 4.88
N ALA A 33 -36.02 -5.77 4.12
CA ALA A 33 -36.88 -6.87 4.54
C ALA A 33 -36.15 -8.22 4.65
N MET A 34 -35.07 -8.43 3.88
CA MET A 34 -34.23 -9.63 3.98
C MET A 34 -33.25 -9.54 5.16
N GLU A 35 -32.74 -8.35 5.44
CA GLU A 35 -31.91 -8.04 6.62
C GLU A 35 -32.72 -8.20 7.92
N GLU A 36 -33.95 -7.70 7.97
CA GLU A 36 -34.89 -7.87 9.10
C GLU A 36 -35.27 -9.34 9.35
N GLN A 37 -35.11 -10.20 8.34
CA GLN A 37 -35.35 -11.64 8.44
C GLN A 37 -34.07 -12.44 8.73
N GLU A 38 -32.95 -11.77 8.98
CA GLU A 38 -31.62 -12.38 9.21
C GLU A 38 -31.20 -13.35 8.08
N ILE A 39 -31.68 -13.10 6.84
CA ILE A 39 -31.36 -13.95 5.69
C ILE A 39 -29.95 -13.61 5.21
N GLU A 40 -29.08 -14.62 5.15
CA GLU A 40 -27.72 -14.46 4.65
C GLU A 40 -27.73 -14.10 3.14
N LEU A 41 -27.12 -12.96 2.79
CA LEU A 41 -27.10 -12.42 1.44
C LEU A 41 -25.76 -12.71 0.76
N TRP A 42 -25.76 -13.44 -0.36
CA TRP A 42 -24.56 -13.79 -1.11
C TRP A 42 -24.44 -12.96 -2.39
N ILE A 43 -23.24 -12.43 -2.66
CA ILE A 43 -22.93 -11.69 -3.88
C ILE A 43 -21.84 -12.45 -4.65
N SER A 44 -21.97 -12.67 -5.96
CA SER A 44 -20.87 -13.29 -6.71
C SER A 44 -19.72 -12.33 -6.93
N ARG A 45 -18.51 -12.90 -7.08
CA ARG A 45 -17.32 -12.19 -7.58
C ARG A 45 -17.56 -11.51 -8.93
N GLN A 46 -18.42 -12.07 -9.79
CA GLN A 46 -18.77 -11.47 -11.08
C GLN A 46 -19.67 -10.24 -10.89
N THR A 47 -20.64 -10.31 -9.99
CA THR A 47 -21.51 -9.20 -9.60
C THR A 47 -20.72 -8.04 -9.00
N LEU A 48 -19.70 -8.35 -8.19
CA LEU A 48 -18.76 -7.36 -7.65
C LEU A 48 -17.93 -6.70 -8.77
N ARG A 49 -17.41 -7.49 -9.72
CA ARG A 49 -16.70 -6.99 -10.92
C ARG A 49 -17.57 -6.06 -11.76
N GLU A 50 -18.81 -6.45 -12.03
CA GLU A 50 -19.75 -5.66 -12.83
C GLU A 50 -20.22 -4.40 -12.10
N TYR A 51 -20.41 -4.47 -10.77
CA TYR A 51 -20.74 -3.31 -9.95
C TYR A 51 -19.59 -2.28 -9.96
N LEU A 52 -18.34 -2.74 -9.81
CA LEU A 52 -17.14 -1.90 -9.89
C LEU A 52 -16.96 -1.31 -11.30
N ALA A 53 -17.16 -2.11 -12.35
CA ALA A 53 -17.06 -1.65 -13.73
C ALA A 53 -18.17 -0.63 -14.11
N ARG A 54 -19.36 -0.73 -13.51
CA ARG A 54 -20.49 0.18 -13.77
C ARG A 54 -20.48 1.45 -12.90
N LYS A 55 -19.70 1.47 -11.81
CA LYS A 55 -19.55 2.61 -10.90
C LYS A 55 -18.24 3.35 -11.16
N GLN A 56 -18.06 3.87 -12.39
CA GLN A 56 -16.92 4.74 -12.74
C GLN A 56 -16.80 5.97 -11.81
N ASP A 57 -17.87 6.35 -11.11
CA ASP A 57 -17.87 7.47 -10.13
C ASP A 57 -17.60 7.04 -8.67
N LEU A 58 -17.52 5.75 -8.37
CA LEU A 58 -17.10 5.25 -7.05
C LEU A 58 -15.68 4.69 -7.17
N SER A 59 -14.71 5.59 -7.30
CA SER A 59 -13.30 5.23 -7.47
C SER A 59 -12.80 4.39 -6.29
N LEU A 60 -11.80 3.54 -6.53
CA LEU A 60 -11.07 2.80 -5.49
C LEU A 60 -10.70 3.72 -4.31
N ALA A 61 -10.38 4.99 -4.59
CA ALA A 61 -10.10 6.01 -3.60
C ALA A 61 -11.27 6.29 -2.63
N GLU A 62 -12.51 6.29 -3.09
CA GLU A 62 -13.69 6.48 -2.24
C GLU A 62 -13.96 5.23 -1.38
N MET A 63 -13.72 4.03 -1.91
CA MET A 63 -13.77 2.79 -1.12
C MET A 63 -12.70 2.78 -0.02
N LEU A 64 -11.48 3.17 -0.35
CA LEU A 64 -10.36 3.33 0.59
C LEU A 64 -10.70 4.31 1.71
N ARG A 65 -11.23 5.49 1.37
CA ARG A 65 -11.67 6.50 2.36
C ARG A 65 -12.73 5.97 3.31
N ARG A 66 -13.73 5.25 2.78
CA ARG A 66 -14.82 4.69 3.61
C ARG A 66 -14.32 3.63 4.57
N LEU A 67 -13.41 2.76 4.13
CA LEU A 67 -12.80 1.77 5.01
C LEU A 67 -11.92 2.40 6.08
N GLU A 68 -11.16 3.44 5.75
CA GLU A 68 -10.32 4.12 6.74
C GLU A 68 -11.17 4.79 7.82
N LYS A 69 -12.25 5.48 7.42
CA LYS A 69 -13.24 6.03 8.36
C LYS A 69 -13.83 4.95 9.27
N LYS A 70 -14.24 3.82 8.70
CA LYS A 70 -14.77 2.67 9.47
C LYS A 70 -13.72 2.08 10.43
N ARG A 71 -12.49 1.84 9.97
CA ARG A 71 -11.36 1.35 10.80
C ARG A 71 -11.06 2.27 11.99
N LEU A 72 -11.21 3.59 11.82
CA LEU A 72 -11.03 4.57 12.89
C LEU A 72 -12.19 4.58 13.90
N GLU A 73 -13.43 4.41 13.43
CA GLU A 73 -14.64 4.27 14.28
C GLU A 73 -14.63 2.95 15.08
N GLU A 74 -14.14 1.86 14.48
CA GLU A 74 -14.05 0.52 15.06
C GLU A 74 -12.86 0.33 16.02
N ARG A 75 -11.76 1.09 15.90
CA ARG A 75 -10.74 1.13 16.97
C ARG A 75 -11.31 1.59 18.32
N SER A 76 -12.48 2.23 18.30
CA SER A 76 -13.24 2.62 19.49
C SER A 76 -14.31 1.59 19.91
N LEU A 77 -14.65 0.59 19.08
CA LEU A 77 -15.77 -0.34 19.27
C LEU A 77 -15.40 -1.75 18.74
N SER A 78 -15.29 -2.72 19.64
CA SER A 78 -14.84 -4.10 19.34
C SER A 78 -15.55 -4.79 18.17
N GLN A 79 -14.77 -5.55 17.38
CA GLN A 79 -15.03 -6.15 16.06
C GLN A 79 -16.34 -6.94 15.90
N SER A 80 -17.02 -6.77 14.75
CA SER A 80 -18.27 -7.46 14.37
C SER A 80 -18.16 -8.25 13.05
N ALA A 81 -19.13 -9.12 12.75
CA ALA A 81 -19.10 -10.00 11.57
C ALA A 81 -19.27 -9.26 10.22
N ASP A 82 -19.94 -8.10 10.20
CA ASP A 82 -20.09 -7.27 9.01
C ASP A 82 -18.77 -6.70 8.49
N ASP A 83 -17.76 -6.59 9.37
CA ASP A 83 -16.43 -6.06 9.05
C ASP A 83 -15.65 -7.01 8.14
N MET A 84 -15.83 -8.33 8.31
CA MET A 84 -15.16 -9.33 7.47
C MET A 84 -15.62 -9.23 6.02
N THR A 85 -16.91 -9.01 5.78
CA THR A 85 -17.50 -8.93 4.44
C THR A 85 -17.06 -7.67 3.71
N ALA A 86 -16.95 -6.54 4.42
CA ALA A 86 -16.46 -5.28 3.86
C ALA A 86 -14.96 -5.34 3.51
N GLN A 87 -14.12 -5.94 4.38
CA GLN A 87 -12.70 -6.14 4.11
C GLN A 87 -12.46 -7.08 2.92
N GLN A 88 -13.23 -8.18 2.83
CA GLN A 88 -13.18 -9.10 1.70
C GLN A 88 -13.57 -8.43 0.37
N GLY A 89 -14.57 -7.54 0.38
CA GLY A 89 -14.98 -6.77 -0.80
C GLY A 89 -13.89 -5.83 -1.31
N VAL A 90 -13.13 -5.19 -0.41
CA VAL A 90 -12.02 -4.31 -0.83
C VAL A 90 -10.79 -5.09 -1.25
N GLN A 91 -10.45 -6.18 -0.56
CA GLN A 91 -9.38 -7.06 -1.01
C GLN A 91 -9.68 -7.62 -2.41
N ALA A 92 -10.95 -7.96 -2.69
CA ALA A 92 -11.37 -8.36 -4.03
C ALA A 92 -11.20 -7.24 -5.05
N ALA A 93 -11.50 -5.98 -4.71
CA ALA A 93 -11.27 -4.83 -5.60
C ALA A 93 -9.78 -4.61 -5.87
N PHE A 94 -8.92 -4.68 -4.85
CA PHE A 94 -7.46 -4.62 -5.05
C PHE A 94 -6.95 -5.75 -5.93
N GLU A 95 -7.46 -6.96 -5.75
CA GLU A 95 -7.08 -8.11 -6.56
C GLU A 95 -7.44 -7.91 -8.05
N LEU A 96 -8.54 -7.23 -8.34
CA LEU A 96 -8.91 -6.89 -9.72
C LEU A 96 -7.90 -5.92 -10.33
N SER A 97 -7.61 -4.82 -9.63
CA SER A 97 -6.60 -3.85 -10.09
C SER A 97 -5.22 -4.48 -10.20
N TRP A 98 -4.88 -5.40 -9.29
CA TRP A 98 -3.62 -6.17 -9.32
C TRP A 98 -3.52 -7.09 -10.54
N GLN A 99 -4.62 -7.70 -10.98
CA GLN A 99 -4.64 -8.56 -12.17
C GLN A 99 -4.39 -7.81 -13.47
N GLU A 100 -4.71 -6.51 -13.52
CA GLU A 100 -4.49 -5.65 -14.68
C GLU A 100 -3.03 -5.17 -14.82
N LEU A 101 -2.26 -5.23 -13.73
CA LEU A 101 -0.83 -4.89 -13.73
C LEU A 101 -0.01 -5.96 -14.44
N ASP A 102 0.98 -5.53 -15.24
CA ASP A 102 1.99 -6.45 -15.75
C ASP A 102 3.04 -6.80 -14.67
N ASN A 103 4.08 -7.54 -15.04
CA ASN A 103 5.09 -7.96 -14.07
C ASN A 103 5.94 -6.78 -13.58
N THR A 104 6.28 -5.82 -14.44
CA THR A 104 7.05 -4.62 -14.09
C THR A 104 6.27 -3.78 -13.09
N ASP A 105 4.99 -3.52 -13.40
CA ASP A 105 4.07 -2.76 -12.54
C ASP A 105 3.89 -3.42 -11.16
N LYS A 106 3.72 -4.76 -11.13
CA LYS A 106 3.59 -5.52 -9.89
C LYS A 106 4.84 -5.42 -9.02
N GLN A 107 6.02 -5.49 -9.64
CA GLN A 107 7.27 -5.35 -8.90
C GLN A 107 7.45 -3.95 -8.35
N LEU A 108 7.09 -2.91 -9.12
CA LEU A 108 7.11 -1.53 -8.65
C LEU A 108 6.12 -1.32 -7.48
N ALA A 109 4.90 -1.87 -7.57
CA ALA A 109 3.93 -1.83 -6.48
C ALA A 109 4.44 -2.55 -5.21
N CYS A 110 5.09 -3.70 -5.36
CA CYS A 110 5.75 -4.42 -4.26
C CYS A 110 6.89 -3.59 -3.66
N LEU A 111 7.74 -2.95 -4.47
CA LEU A 111 8.81 -2.08 -4.00
C LEU A 111 8.25 -0.89 -3.19
N LEU A 112 7.23 -0.21 -3.72
CA LEU A 112 6.57 0.89 -3.03
C LEU A 112 6.02 0.48 -1.66
N SER A 113 5.60 -0.79 -1.51
CA SER A 113 5.07 -1.33 -0.25
C SER A 113 6.13 -1.45 0.86
N LEU A 114 7.41 -1.46 0.52
CA LEU A 114 8.53 -1.49 1.48
C LEU A 114 8.74 -0.12 2.14
N PHE A 115 8.36 0.97 1.47
CA PHE A 115 8.41 2.30 2.05
C PHE A 115 7.43 2.42 3.23
N ALA A 116 7.79 3.26 4.21
CA ALA A 116 6.90 3.63 5.31
C ALA A 116 5.56 4.22 4.80
N PRO A 117 4.48 4.20 5.61
CA PRO A 117 3.22 4.87 5.30
C PRO A 117 3.33 6.41 5.39
N ALA A 118 4.29 6.99 4.67
CA ALA A 118 4.64 8.41 4.62
C ALA A 118 4.79 8.85 3.14
N PRO A 119 4.75 10.15 2.83
CA PRO A 119 5.03 10.64 1.49
C PRO A 119 6.43 10.24 1.00
N ILE A 120 6.51 9.75 -0.23
CA ILE A 120 7.69 9.17 -0.86
C ILE A 120 8.13 10.08 -2.00
N SER A 121 9.38 10.54 -1.98
CA SER A 121 9.99 11.21 -3.14
C SER A 121 10.28 10.20 -4.24
N TRP A 122 9.94 10.51 -5.48
CA TRP A 122 10.19 9.64 -6.64
C TRP A 122 11.68 9.32 -6.83
N GLU A 123 12.54 10.27 -6.48
CA GLU A 123 14.00 10.10 -6.50
C GLU A 123 14.45 8.90 -5.64
N LEU A 124 13.73 8.59 -4.56
CA LEU A 124 14.04 7.42 -3.74
C LEU A 124 13.74 6.09 -4.46
N ILE A 125 12.73 6.08 -5.34
CA ILE A 125 12.38 4.89 -6.14
C ILE A 125 13.46 4.69 -7.20
N GLU A 126 13.88 5.76 -7.88
CA GLU A 126 14.96 5.73 -8.88
C GLU A 126 16.27 5.23 -8.26
N LEU A 127 16.58 5.64 -7.03
CA LEU A 127 17.73 5.12 -6.27
C LEU A 127 17.64 3.62 -5.98
N CYS A 128 16.44 3.06 -5.84
CA CYS A 128 16.25 1.61 -5.66
C CYS A 128 16.43 0.83 -6.97
N LEU A 129 16.25 1.49 -8.13
CA LEU A 129 16.18 0.88 -9.45
C LEU A 129 17.08 1.62 -10.47
N PRO A 130 18.40 1.76 -10.21
CA PRO A 130 19.28 2.61 -11.01
C PRO A 130 19.49 2.11 -12.45
N ASP A 131 19.24 0.81 -12.71
CA ASP A 131 19.43 0.17 -14.01
C ASP A 131 18.14 0.09 -14.85
N VAL A 132 17.00 0.55 -14.30
CA VAL A 132 15.72 0.56 -15.00
C VAL A 132 15.59 1.85 -15.80
N ASP A 133 14.97 1.75 -16.98
CA ASP A 133 14.70 2.91 -17.81
C ASP A 133 13.73 3.87 -17.11
N VAL A 134 14.07 5.15 -17.10
CA VAL A 134 13.27 6.18 -16.41
C VAL A 134 11.89 6.31 -17.05
N GLU A 135 11.80 6.27 -18.39
CA GLU A 135 10.52 6.36 -19.11
C GLU A 135 9.64 5.16 -18.77
N GLU A 136 10.22 3.94 -18.70
CA GLU A 136 9.52 2.71 -18.27
C GLU A 136 8.94 2.87 -16.85
N LEU A 137 9.69 3.46 -15.91
CA LEU A 137 9.20 3.73 -14.55
C LEU A 137 8.10 4.80 -14.51
N GLU A 138 8.21 5.85 -15.33
CA GLU A 138 7.20 6.91 -15.39
C GLU A 138 5.89 6.40 -16.00
N GLU A 139 5.94 5.54 -17.02
CA GLU A 139 4.76 4.89 -17.60
C GLU A 139 4.06 3.99 -16.56
N SER A 140 4.80 3.12 -15.87
CA SER A 140 4.23 2.30 -14.78
C SER A 140 3.63 3.15 -13.67
N ARG A 141 4.26 4.28 -13.32
CA ARG A 141 3.74 5.21 -12.30
C ARG A 141 2.43 5.85 -12.74
N ASP A 142 2.42 6.50 -13.90
CA ASP A 142 1.36 7.41 -14.31
C ASP A 142 0.19 6.66 -14.98
N ASP A 143 0.47 5.75 -15.91
CA ASP A 143 -0.55 5.07 -16.73
C ASP A 143 -1.18 3.87 -16.03
N LYS A 144 -0.48 3.31 -15.02
CA LYS A 144 -0.89 2.10 -14.30
C LYS A 144 -1.22 2.42 -12.87
N LEU A 145 -0.23 2.72 -12.03
CA LEU A 145 -0.44 2.82 -10.59
C LEU A 145 -1.32 4.01 -10.19
N ILE A 146 -1.12 5.19 -10.78
CA ILE A 146 -1.95 6.36 -10.50
C ILE A 146 -3.33 6.24 -11.15
N ASN A 147 -3.37 5.80 -12.41
CA ASN A 147 -4.62 5.63 -13.16
C ASN A 147 -5.56 4.60 -12.53
N LEU A 148 -5.02 3.50 -12.00
CA LEU A 148 -5.77 2.49 -11.24
C LEU A 148 -5.94 2.86 -9.76
N HIS A 149 -5.55 4.07 -9.36
CA HIS A 149 -5.63 4.59 -7.98
C HIS A 149 -4.91 3.72 -6.94
N LEU A 150 -3.90 2.97 -7.37
CA LEU A 150 -3.01 2.17 -6.54
C LEU A 150 -1.87 3.00 -5.93
N LEU A 151 -1.63 4.21 -6.45
CA LEU A 151 -0.69 5.20 -5.92
C LEU A 151 -1.33 6.59 -5.93
N GLN A 152 -1.14 7.36 -4.86
CA GLN A 152 -1.64 8.74 -4.78
C GLN A 152 -0.53 9.74 -5.01
N ARG A 153 -0.72 10.67 -5.93
CA ARG A 153 0.14 11.85 -6.05
C ARG A 153 -0.26 12.89 -5.01
N LYS A 154 0.68 13.31 -4.16
CA LYS A 154 0.48 14.38 -3.18
C LYS A 154 0.92 15.72 -3.74
N GLU A 155 2.12 15.74 -4.31
CA GLU A 155 2.73 16.92 -4.92
C GLU A 155 3.53 16.51 -6.15
N LYS A 156 4.20 17.47 -6.80
CA LYS A 156 5.09 17.14 -7.93
C LYS A 156 6.28 16.32 -7.39
N GLY A 157 6.44 15.10 -7.91
CA GLY A 157 7.51 14.18 -7.49
C GLY A 157 7.28 13.50 -6.13
N ILE A 158 6.16 13.77 -5.45
CA ILE A 158 5.85 13.19 -4.14
C ILE A 158 4.58 12.34 -4.23
N TYR A 159 4.71 11.08 -3.84
CA TYR A 159 3.67 10.07 -3.94
C TYR A 159 3.43 9.40 -2.59
N GLN A 160 2.30 8.72 -2.42
CA GLN A 160 2.01 7.99 -1.19
C GLN A 160 1.11 6.79 -1.49
N LEU A 161 1.49 5.64 -0.94
CA LEU A 161 0.58 4.50 -0.88
C LEU A 161 -0.43 4.69 0.24
N HIS A 162 -1.68 4.31 -0.03
CA HIS A 162 -2.66 4.17 1.02
C HIS A 162 -2.25 3.01 1.96
N PRO A 163 -2.40 3.11 3.30
CA PRO A 163 -1.99 2.06 4.23
C PRO A 163 -2.56 0.66 3.89
N LEU A 164 -3.82 0.58 3.47
CA LEU A 164 -4.44 -0.69 3.03
C LEU A 164 -3.80 -1.27 1.76
N LEU A 165 -3.44 -0.42 0.79
CA LEU A 165 -2.75 -0.86 -0.43
C LEU A 165 -1.33 -1.33 -0.10
N ARG A 166 -0.66 -0.66 0.84
CA ARG A 166 0.64 -1.10 1.36
C ARG A 166 0.55 -2.49 1.99
N GLU A 167 -0.39 -2.71 2.90
CA GLU A 167 -0.62 -4.03 3.52
C GLU A 167 -0.90 -5.11 2.45
N PHE A 168 -1.74 -4.78 1.45
CA PHE A 168 -2.05 -5.68 0.34
C PHE A 168 -0.81 -6.01 -0.51
N PHE A 169 -0.02 -5.03 -0.92
CA PHE A 169 1.19 -5.25 -1.71
C PHE A 169 2.29 -5.98 -0.93
N GLN A 170 2.38 -5.81 0.38
CA GLN A 170 3.30 -6.59 1.23
C GLN A 170 2.91 -8.08 1.26
N ALA A 171 1.62 -8.38 1.29
CA ALA A 171 1.14 -9.76 1.15
C ALA A 171 1.52 -10.33 -0.23
N LYS A 172 1.32 -9.56 -1.31
CA LYS A 172 1.73 -9.94 -2.67
C LYS A 172 3.22 -10.14 -2.83
N LEU A 173 4.04 -9.29 -2.21
CA LEU A 173 5.50 -9.46 -2.18
C LEU A 173 5.87 -10.80 -1.53
N THR A 174 5.23 -11.17 -0.43
CA THR A 174 5.48 -12.45 0.26
C THR A 174 5.02 -13.66 -0.56
N GLU A 175 3.94 -13.52 -1.33
CA GLU A 175 3.49 -14.56 -2.28
C GLU A 175 4.48 -14.77 -3.43
N LEU A 176 5.06 -13.68 -3.95
CA LEU A 176 6.02 -13.70 -5.05
C LEU A 176 7.43 -14.13 -4.60
N ASP A 177 7.81 -13.81 -3.36
CA ASP A 177 9.11 -14.09 -2.74
C ASP A 177 8.91 -14.64 -1.31
N PRO A 178 8.58 -15.95 -1.18
CA PRO A 178 8.29 -16.55 0.12
C PRO A 178 9.58 -16.71 0.94
N PRO A 179 9.51 -16.50 2.28
CA PRO A 179 10.67 -16.72 3.15
C PRO A 179 11.11 -18.19 3.10
N ASN A 180 12.37 -18.41 2.71
CA ASN A 180 12.96 -19.72 2.41
C ASN A 180 12.30 -20.41 1.21
N PRO A 181 12.62 -19.99 -0.03
CA PRO A 181 12.08 -20.63 -1.22
C PRO A 181 12.46 -22.13 -1.22
N PRO A 182 11.56 -23.03 -1.66
CA PRO A 182 11.81 -24.47 -1.68
C PRO A 182 13.00 -24.90 -2.56
N TYR A 183 13.59 -23.96 -3.30
CA TYR A 183 14.80 -24.12 -4.10
C TYR A 183 15.72 -22.89 -3.92
N GLN A 184 16.98 -23.11 -3.50
CA GLN A 184 18.04 -22.10 -3.60
C GLN A 184 18.44 -21.98 -5.07
N GLY A 185 17.82 -21.06 -5.81
CA GLY A 185 18.17 -20.85 -7.23
C GLY A 185 17.03 -20.41 -8.14
N GLY A 186 15.94 -19.88 -7.61
CA GLY A 186 14.93 -19.20 -8.42
C GLY A 186 15.30 -17.74 -8.56
N GLN A 187 16.18 -17.41 -9.51
CA GLN A 187 16.23 -16.07 -10.06
C GLN A 187 14.84 -15.82 -10.64
N LEU A 188 13.96 -15.16 -9.88
CA LEU A 188 12.76 -14.60 -10.47
C LEU A 188 13.28 -13.73 -11.61
N ASP A 189 12.89 -14.02 -12.85
CA ASP A 189 13.10 -13.10 -13.97
C ASP A 189 12.42 -11.80 -13.56
N SER A 190 13.15 -10.94 -12.88
CA SER A 190 12.68 -9.64 -12.46
C SER A 190 12.89 -8.73 -13.64
N PRO A 191 11.83 -8.34 -14.37
CA PRO A 191 11.97 -7.38 -15.44
C PRO A 191 12.61 -6.07 -14.97
N LEU A 192 12.45 -5.70 -13.69
CA LEU A 192 13.14 -4.56 -13.09
C LEU A 192 14.65 -4.80 -12.81
N PHE A 193 15.14 -6.04 -12.80
CA PHE A 193 16.55 -6.36 -12.61
C PHE A 193 17.08 -7.09 -13.87
N LYS A 194 17.34 -6.31 -14.93
CA LYS A 194 17.92 -6.83 -16.18
C LYS A 194 19.37 -7.31 -15.91
N GLY A 195 19.72 -8.54 -16.28
CA GLY A 195 21.11 -9.00 -16.33
C GLY A 195 21.59 -10.02 -15.29
N GLY A 196 20.69 -10.82 -14.70
CA GLY A 196 21.12 -11.94 -13.85
C GLY A 196 21.64 -11.54 -12.47
N GLN A 197 21.45 -10.28 -12.06
CA GLN A 197 21.42 -9.92 -10.65
C GLN A 197 20.00 -10.23 -10.17
N GLY A 198 19.80 -11.40 -9.56
CA GLY A 198 18.53 -11.77 -8.93
C GLY A 198 18.33 -10.94 -7.67
N GLY A 199 18.14 -9.63 -7.81
CA GLY A 199 18.00 -8.70 -6.71
C GLY A 199 16.65 -8.94 -6.02
N ASP A 200 16.70 -9.31 -4.76
CA ASP A 200 15.54 -9.21 -3.87
C ASP A 200 15.16 -7.73 -3.76
N LEU A 201 13.89 -7.38 -4.01
CA LEU A 201 13.37 -6.00 -3.87
C LEU A 201 13.68 -5.43 -2.47
N LYS A 202 13.69 -6.28 -1.44
CA LYS A 202 14.05 -5.91 -0.06
C LYS A 202 15.52 -5.54 0.04
N GLN A 203 16.41 -6.25 -0.65
CA GLN A 203 17.83 -5.94 -0.71
C GLN A 203 18.10 -4.65 -1.49
N ALA A 204 17.44 -4.46 -2.63
CA ALA A 204 17.56 -3.22 -3.42
C ALA A 204 17.10 -2.00 -2.60
N PHE A 205 15.95 -2.10 -1.95
CA PHE A 205 15.44 -1.06 -1.06
C PHE A 205 16.39 -0.79 0.11
N ALA A 206 16.83 -1.83 0.83
CA ALA A 206 17.76 -1.67 1.95
C ALA A 206 19.07 -1.00 1.50
N THR A 207 19.64 -1.42 0.37
CA THR A 207 20.86 -0.85 -0.20
C THR A 207 20.69 0.64 -0.51
N ALA A 208 19.60 1.01 -1.19
CA ALA A 208 19.31 2.41 -1.52
C ALA A 208 19.13 3.28 -0.26
N MET A 209 18.36 2.78 0.71
CA MET A 209 18.14 3.49 1.98
C MET A 209 19.45 3.68 2.77
N ILE A 210 20.32 2.66 2.81
CA ILE A 210 21.64 2.79 3.44
C ILE A 210 22.53 3.79 2.69
N ALA A 211 22.48 3.81 1.36
CA ALA A 211 23.20 4.79 0.56
C ALA A 211 22.76 6.23 0.88
N VAL A 212 21.46 6.44 1.13
CA VAL A 212 20.95 7.74 1.61
C VAL A 212 21.41 8.02 3.04
N ALA A 213 21.34 7.04 3.94
CA ALA A 213 21.77 7.21 5.33
C ALA A 213 23.25 7.62 5.44
N LYS A 214 24.12 7.09 4.57
CA LYS A 214 25.55 7.45 4.50
C LYS A 214 25.81 8.91 4.10
N GLN A 215 24.85 9.57 3.46
CA GLN A 215 24.96 10.97 3.07
C GLN A 215 24.54 11.93 4.20
N ILE A 216 23.90 11.42 5.25
CA ILE A 216 23.49 12.23 6.40
C ILE A 216 24.73 12.55 7.22
N PRO A 217 25.07 13.85 7.42
CA PRO A 217 26.17 14.23 8.28
C PRO A 217 25.98 13.72 9.70
N GLN A 218 27.08 13.50 10.42
CA GLN A 218 27.03 13.09 11.84
C GLN A 218 26.29 14.11 12.71
N THR A 219 26.47 15.40 12.40
CA THR A 219 25.82 16.56 13.01
C THR A 219 25.16 17.41 11.91
N PRO A 220 23.93 17.08 11.48
CA PRO A 220 23.20 17.85 10.48
C PRO A 220 22.84 19.27 10.98
N THR A 221 22.94 20.25 10.10
CA THR A 221 22.40 21.60 10.33
C THR A 221 20.87 21.59 10.29
N ARG A 222 20.21 22.62 10.84
CA ARG A 222 18.74 22.74 10.79
C ARG A 222 18.15 22.69 9.37
N GLU A 223 18.86 23.27 8.41
CA GLU A 223 18.45 23.23 7.00
C GLU A 223 18.53 21.80 6.45
N GLN A 224 19.63 21.09 6.75
CA GLN A 224 19.78 19.68 6.38
C GLN A 224 18.74 18.77 7.05
N ILE A 225 18.41 19.01 8.33
CA ILE A 225 17.35 18.28 9.05
C ILE A 225 16.02 18.39 8.30
N THR A 226 15.68 19.60 7.84
CA THR A 226 14.43 19.84 7.09
C THR A 226 14.41 19.04 5.79
N VAL A 227 15.55 18.96 5.08
CA VAL A 227 15.68 18.20 3.83
C VAL A 227 15.61 16.69 4.05
N ILE A 228 16.25 16.16 5.10
CA ILE A 228 16.29 14.69 5.33
C ILE A 228 15.04 14.17 6.05
N SER A 229 14.29 15.02 6.76
CA SER A 229 13.10 14.64 7.55
C SER A 229 12.13 13.70 6.81
N PRO A 230 11.78 13.94 5.53
CA PRO A 230 10.86 13.06 4.81
C PRO A 230 11.41 11.65 4.56
N VAL A 231 12.72 11.46 4.56
CA VAL A 231 13.36 10.16 4.28
C VAL A 231 13.45 9.28 5.53
N ILE A 232 13.50 9.89 6.72
CA ILE A 232 13.68 9.19 8.00
C ILE A 232 12.66 8.06 8.23
N PRO A 233 11.35 8.22 7.97
CA PRO A 233 10.40 7.12 8.11
C PRO A 233 10.77 5.90 7.28
N HIS A 234 11.27 6.10 6.06
CA HIS A 234 11.66 5.02 5.16
C HIS A 234 12.95 4.32 5.63
N LEU A 235 13.93 5.07 6.15
CA LEU A 235 15.11 4.49 6.81
C LEU A 235 14.72 3.66 8.04
N ALA A 236 13.74 4.13 8.81
CA ALA A 236 13.24 3.41 9.99
C ALA A 236 12.60 2.07 9.62
N GLU A 237 11.98 1.93 8.45
CA GLU A 237 11.47 0.64 7.97
C GLU A 237 12.60 -0.38 7.76
N VAL A 238 13.75 0.05 7.24
CA VAL A 238 14.91 -0.84 7.08
C VAL A 238 15.39 -1.35 8.43
N ALA A 239 15.60 -0.45 9.38
CA ALA A 239 16.09 -0.80 10.71
C ALA A 239 15.15 -1.75 11.47
N LYS A 240 13.84 -1.61 11.27
CA LYS A 240 12.81 -2.40 11.98
C LYS A 240 12.53 -3.75 11.31
N ASN A 241 12.42 -3.76 9.99
CA ASN A 241 11.78 -4.86 9.28
C ASN A 241 12.73 -5.56 8.28
N LEU A 242 13.84 -4.93 7.89
CA LEU A 242 14.71 -5.43 6.81
C LEU A 242 16.19 -5.51 7.23
N ILE A 243 16.49 -5.55 8.53
CA ILE A 243 17.86 -5.57 9.03
C ILE A 243 18.67 -6.78 8.53
N GLN A 244 17.99 -7.90 8.28
CA GLN A 244 18.59 -9.12 7.71
C GLN A 244 19.08 -8.96 6.27
N TYR A 245 18.68 -7.89 5.58
CA TYR A 245 19.10 -7.55 4.21
C TYR A 245 20.22 -6.50 4.20
N VAL A 246 20.71 -6.10 5.37
CA VAL A 246 21.82 -5.14 5.54
C VAL A 246 23.09 -5.92 5.89
N THR A 247 24.22 -5.55 5.30
CA THR A 247 25.51 -6.17 5.60
C THR A 247 26.01 -5.75 6.98
N ASP A 248 26.87 -6.56 7.61
CA ASP A 248 27.46 -6.22 8.92
C ASP A 248 28.20 -4.87 8.92
N GLU A 249 28.86 -4.53 7.81
CA GLU A 249 29.55 -3.24 7.62
C GLU A 249 28.57 -2.06 7.55
N ASP A 250 27.39 -2.30 6.97
CA ASP A 250 26.35 -1.29 6.79
C ASP A 250 25.36 -1.21 7.94
N LEU A 251 25.41 -2.17 8.87
CA LEU A 251 24.48 -2.28 10.00
C LEU A 251 24.43 -1.01 10.83
N ILE A 252 25.59 -0.37 11.05
CA ILE A 252 25.66 0.88 11.80
C ILE A 252 24.84 1.99 11.14
N TRP A 253 24.82 2.06 9.80
CA TRP A 253 24.13 3.11 9.05
C TRP A 253 22.60 2.96 9.10
N ALA A 254 22.08 1.74 9.25
CA ALA A 254 20.65 1.49 9.46
C ALA A 254 20.13 2.20 10.73
N PHE A 255 20.95 2.26 11.78
CA PHE A 255 20.61 2.90 13.05
C PHE A 255 21.07 4.37 13.11
N PHE A 256 22.21 4.69 12.49
CA PHE A 256 22.85 5.99 12.63
C PHE A 256 22.04 7.14 12.03
N GLY A 257 21.48 6.97 10.82
CA GLY A 257 20.64 8.00 10.19
C GLY A 257 19.39 8.33 11.01
N ASN A 258 18.80 7.33 11.68
CA ASN A 258 17.69 7.52 12.60
C ASN A 258 18.14 8.20 13.90
N ALA A 259 19.22 7.74 14.51
CA ALA A 259 19.71 8.25 15.79
C ALA A 259 20.18 9.71 15.73
N SER A 260 20.94 10.10 14.70
CA SER A 260 21.39 11.49 14.52
C SER A 260 20.22 12.46 14.38
N PHE A 261 19.19 12.08 13.63
CA PHE A 261 18.00 12.91 13.46
C PHE A 261 17.26 13.17 14.78
N TYR A 262 17.02 12.13 15.60
CA TYR A 262 16.30 12.30 16.87
C TYR A 262 17.16 12.96 17.97
N ASN A 263 18.48 12.74 17.97
CA ASN A 263 19.37 13.36 18.94
C ASN A 263 19.43 14.89 18.76
N ASP A 264 19.48 15.37 17.51
CA ASP A 264 19.49 16.80 17.22
C ASP A 264 18.13 17.48 17.42
N GLN A 265 17.01 16.78 17.27
CA GLN A 265 15.70 17.29 17.67
C GLN A 265 15.56 17.43 19.19
N ALA A 266 16.25 16.59 19.96
CA ALA A 266 16.27 16.66 21.42
C ALA A 266 17.27 17.70 21.96
N ALA A 267 18.24 18.14 21.17
CA ALA A 267 19.30 19.09 21.58
C ALA A 267 18.80 20.39 22.25
N PRO A 268 17.69 21.04 21.82
CA PRO A 268 17.16 22.23 22.50
C PRO A 268 16.73 21.95 23.96
N TRP A 269 16.28 20.73 24.27
CA TRP A 269 15.75 20.36 25.58
C TRP A 269 16.84 20.10 26.63
N TYR A 270 18.07 19.80 26.19
CA TYR A 270 19.22 19.63 27.07
C TYR A 270 19.76 20.97 27.60
N GLY A 271 19.57 22.07 26.86
CA GLY A 271 19.95 23.42 27.30
C GLY A 271 19.05 23.96 28.42
N ASP A 272 17.76 23.68 28.35
CA ASP A 272 16.77 24.15 29.33
C ASP A 272 16.76 23.30 30.61
N ALA A 273 17.24 22.05 30.57
CA ALA A 273 17.31 21.17 31.74
C ALA A 273 18.54 21.42 32.65
N CYS A 274 19.50 22.24 32.22
CA CYS A 274 20.72 22.60 32.96
C CYS A 274 20.83 24.11 33.27
N SER A 275 19.73 24.85 33.14
CA SER A 275 19.63 26.28 33.47
C SER A 275 18.95 26.51 34.82
#